data_AF-A0A920I653-F1
#
_entry.id   AF-A0A920I653-F1
#
_cell.length_a   1.000
_cell.length_b   1.000
_cell.length_c   1.000
_cell.angle_alpha   90.00
_cell.angle_beta   90.00
_cell.angle_gamma   90.00
#
_symmetry.space_group_name_H-M   'P 1'
#
loop_
_entity.id
_entity.type
_entity.pdbx_description
1 polymer ?
#
loop_
_entity_poly.entity_id
_entity_poly.type
_entity_poly.pdbx_seq_one_letter_code
_entity_poly.pdbx_strand_id
1 'polypeptide(L)' 'MSTVIKNGTIVTADRTYKSDILIEKGKIVSIGKTCQVRRN' A
#
# COMPACT_ATOMS: atom_id res chain seq x y z
N MET A 1 2.62 14.57 0.77
CA MET A 1 2.57 13.66 1.93
C MET A 1 2.50 12.23 1.43
N SER A 2 3.36 11.35 1.96
CA SER A 2 3.42 9.93 1.64
C SER A 2 2.91 9.14 2.85
N THR A 3 1.86 8.34 2.68
CA THR A 3 1.23 7.53 3.74
C THR A 3 1.47 6.07 3.42
N VAL A 4 1.93 5.30 4.41
CA VAL A 4 2.07 3.85 4.31
C VAL A 4 1.05 3.19 5.21
N ILE A 5 0.21 2.35 4.63
CA ILE A 5 -0.70 1.48 5.36
C ILE A 5 -0.07 0.09 5.35
N LYS A 6 0.37 -0.38 6.52
CA LYS A 6 0.99 -1.70 6.65
C LYS A 6 0.00 -2.74 7.18
N ASN A 7 0.14 -3.98 6.74
CA ASN A 7 -0.71 -5.12 7.13
C ASN A 7 -2.22 -4.89 6.92
N GLY A 8 -2.59 -4.14 5.88
CA GLY A 8 -3.98 -3.92 5.51
C GLY A 8 -4.57 -5.15 4.81
N THR A 9 -5.87 -5.39 5.02
CA THR A 9 -6.62 -6.36 4.22
C THR A 9 -7.15 -5.66 2.97
N ILE A 10 -6.63 -6.05 1.80
CA ILE A 10 -7.03 -5.51 0.50
C ILE A 10 -8.15 -6.40 -0.04
N VAL A 11 -9.32 -5.79 -0.27
CA VAL A 11 -10.47 -6.44 -0.91
C VAL A 11 -10.55 -5.92 -2.34
N THR A 12 -10.28 -6.79 -3.30
CA THR A 12 -10.50 -6.52 -4.73
C THR A 12 -11.74 -7.27 -5.21
N ALA A 13 -12.20 -7.00 -6.43
CA ALA A 13 -13.34 -7.72 -7.01
C ALA A 13 -13.11 -9.24 -7.04
N ASP A 14 -11.87 -9.68 -7.25
CA ASP A 14 -11.55 -11.10 -7.42
C ASP A 14 -11.02 -11.77 -6.14
N ARG A 15 -10.22 -11.06 -5.33
CA ARG A 15 -9.46 -11.64 -4.23
C ARG A 15 -9.33 -10.71 -3.03
N THR A 16 -9.26 -11.33 -1.85
CA THR A 16 -8.95 -10.66 -0.58
C THR A 16 -7.58 -11.13 -0.09
N TYR A 17 -6.65 -10.19 0.12
CA TYR A 17 -5.29 -10.52 0.57
C TYR A 17 -4.69 -9.45 1.48
N LYS A 18 -3.77 -9.86 2.36
CA LYS A 18 -3.04 -8.94 3.24
C LYS A 18 -1.80 -8.39 2.53
N SER A 19 -1.66 -7.07 2.49
CA SER A 19 -0.51 -6.38 1.89
C SER A 19 -0.31 -4.98 2.48
N ASP A 20 0.83 -4.38 2.14
CA ASP A 20 1.09 -2.97 2.43
C ASP A 20 0.75 -2.10 1.21
N ILE A 21 0.30 -0.88 1.47
CA ILE A 21 -0.06 0.11 0.44
C ILE A 21 0.75 1.38 0.67
N LEU A 22 1.41 1.84 -0.38
CA LEU A 22 2.02 3.17 -0.43
C LEU A 22 1.11 4.14 -1.16
N ILE A 23 0.71 5.20 -0.47
CA ILE A 23 -0.11 6.28 -0.99
C ILE A 23 0.73 7.55 -1.05
N GLU A 24 0.84 8.16 -2.23
CA GLU A 24 1.48 9.47 -2.38
C GLU A 24 0.56 10.42 -3.14
N LYS A 25 0.48 11.66 -2.64
CA LYS A 25 -0.34 12.72 -3.26
C LYS A 25 -1.80 12.29 -3.52
N GLY A 26 -2.35 11.45 -2.64
CA GLY A 26 -3.71 10.93 -2.74
C GLY A 26 -3.91 9.82 -3.78
N LYS A 27 -2.85 9.30 -4.40
CA LYS A 27 -2.89 8.16 -5.32
C LYS A 27 -2.11 6.97 -4.75
N ILE A 28 -2.57 5.77 -5.08
CA ILE A 28 -1.85 4.54 -4.73
C ILE A 28 -0.69 4.40 -5.70
N VAL A 29 0.54 4.40 -5.18
CA VAL A 29 1.77 4.31 -5.98
C VAL A 29 2.31 2.88 -5.99
N SER A 30 2.11 2.12 -4.92
CA SER A 30 2.55 0.73 -4.85
C SER A 30 1.67 -0.09 -3.91
N ILE A 31 1.48 -1.38 -4.26
CA ILE A 31 0.78 -2.38 -3.47
C ILE A 31 1.66 -3.62 -3.40
N GLY A 32 2.04 -4.04 -2.20
CA GLY A 32 2.87 -5.22 -2.00
C GLY A 32 3.41 -5.35 -0.58
N LYS A 33 3.78 -6.57 -0.18
CA LYS A 33 4.24 -6.94 1.18
C LYS A 33 5.58 -6.32 1.61
N THR A 34 6.20 -5.50 0.76
CA THR A 34 7.52 -4.92 1.01
C THR A 34 7.60 -3.45 0.59
N CYS A 35 6.48 -2.72 0.67
CA CYS A 35 6.48 -1.28 0.36
C CYS A 35 7.13 -0.48 1.50
N GLN A 36 8.36 -0.01 1.26
CA GLN A 36 9.04 0.96 2.13
C GLN A 36 9.09 2.31 1.43
N VAL A 37 8.70 3.38 2.14
CA VAL A 37 9.06 4.74 1.73
C VAL A 37 10.57 4.83 1.85
N ARG A 38 11.29 4.90 0.73
CA ARG A 38 12.68 5.35 0.74
C ARG A 38 12.67 6.79 1.25
N ARG A 39 12.92 6.96 2.54
CA ARG A 39 13.26 8.26 3.11
C ARG A 39 14.67 8.57 2.61
N ASN A 40 14.74 9.48 1.64
CA ASN A 40 15.99 10.08 1.21
C ASN A 40 16.22 11.40 1.96
#